data_AF-A0A371KJ29-F1
#
_entry.id   AF-A0A371KJ29-F1
#
_cell.length_a   1.000
_cell.length_b   1.000
_cell.length_c   1.000
_cell.angle_alpha   90.00
_cell.angle_beta   90.00
_cell.angle_gamma   90.00
#
_symmetry.space_group_name_H-M   'P 1'
#
loop_
_entity.id
_entity.type
_entity.pdbx_description
1 polymer ?
#
loop_
_entity_poly.entity_id
_entity_poly.type
_entity_poly.pdbx_seq_one_letter_code
_entity_poly.pdbx_strand_id
1 'polypeptide(L)'
;VTMLIVLKSPHPNATMDRNRLVVQRGGSATATLSVTAPPPGERAVVTVEEHRYFLLAPPGVIAGLHRVHPLVAIGAFNFLVLGSLAAAVGATFGFGTTRKRSRDRSVPLKRQIRRLLGRE
;
A
#
# COMPACT_ATOMS: atom_id res chain seq x y z
N VAL A 1 1.86 15.72 4.88
CA VAL A 1 1.28 14.57 4.16
C VAL A 1 -0.04 14.99 3.56
N THR A 2 -0.18 14.87 2.25
CA THR A 2 -1.41 15.18 1.52
C THR A 2 -2.25 13.91 1.43
N MET A 3 -3.56 14.04 1.59
CA MET A 3 -4.49 12.91 1.63
C MET A 3 -5.62 13.12 0.63
N LEU A 4 -5.96 12.05 -0.10
CA LEU A 4 -7.14 11.99 -0.94
C LEU A 4 -8.29 11.40 -0.11
N ILE A 5 -9.40 12.10 -0.06
CA ILE A 5 -10.63 11.68 0.60
C ILE A 5 -11.67 11.41 -0.49
N VAL A 6 -12.26 10.22 -0.48
CA VAL A 6 -13.34 9.82 -1.38
C VAL A 6 -14.61 9.66 -0.56
N LEU A 7 -15.66 10.38 -0.95
CA LEU A 7 -16.96 10.38 -0.29
C LEU A 7 -17.96 9.61 -1.17
N LYS A 8 -18.69 8.67 -0.54
CA LYS A 8 -19.78 7.93 -1.17
C LYS A 8 -21.03 8.02 -0.30
N SER A 9 -22.19 8.11 -0.95
CA SER A 9 -23.46 7.90 -0.28
C SER A 9 -24.21 6.80 -1.05
N PRO A 10 -24.63 5.71 -0.39
CA PRO A 10 -25.46 4.68 -1.00
C PRO A 10 -26.93 5.09 -1.12
N HIS A 11 -27.29 6.29 -0.64
CA HIS A 11 -28.67 6.75 -0.61
C HIS A 11 -29.16 7.14 -2.02
N PRO A 12 -30.29 6.56 -2.49
CA PRO A 12 -30.75 6.71 -3.87
C PRO A 12 -31.13 8.16 -4.23
N ASN A 13 -31.52 8.97 -3.24
CA ASN A 13 -31.94 10.36 -3.42
C ASN A 13 -30.92 11.36 -2.85
N ALA A 14 -29.66 10.95 -2.73
CA ALA A 14 -28.58 11.79 -2.23
C ALA A 14 -27.70 12.27 -3.39
N THR A 15 -27.55 13.58 -3.52
CA THR A 15 -26.66 14.20 -4.52
C THR A 15 -25.49 14.87 -3.81
N MET A 16 -24.26 14.55 -4.21
CA MET A 16 -23.04 15.20 -3.72
C MET A 16 -22.50 16.16 -4.77
N ASP A 17 -22.12 17.36 -4.36
CA ASP A 17 -21.43 18.32 -5.23
C ASP A 17 -20.03 17.82 -5.62
N ARG A 18 -19.32 17.19 -4.67
CA ARG A 18 -17.99 16.62 -4.90
C ARG A 18 -17.81 15.32 -4.13
N ASN A 19 -17.35 14.29 -4.83
CA ASN A 19 -17.05 12.98 -4.26
C ASN A 19 -15.55 12.75 -4.00
N ARG A 20 -14.69 13.70 -4.38
CA ARG A 20 -13.23 13.59 -4.21
C ARG A 20 -12.67 14.91 -3.70
N LEU A 21 -11.87 14.84 -2.64
CA LEU A 21 -11.24 15.99 -2.00
C LEU A 21 -9.76 15.68 -1.79
N VAL A 22 -8.88 16.62 -2.12
CA VAL A 22 -7.45 16.52 -1.80
C VAL A 22 -7.18 17.51 -0.68
N VAL A 23 -6.80 16.98 0.49
CA VAL A 23 -6.58 17.76 1.71
C VAL A 23 -5.10 17.70 2.08
N GLN A 24 -4.47 18.87 2.20
CA GLN A 24 -3.09 18.97 2.69
C GLN A 24 -3.04 18.87 4.21
N ARG A 25 -1.86 18.59 4.77
CA ARG A 25 -1.67 18.53 6.23
C ARG A 25 -2.07 19.88 6.86
N GLY A 26 -3.04 19.86 7.78
CA GLY A 26 -3.56 21.05 8.44
C GLY A 26 -4.58 21.85 7.62
N GLY A 27 -4.92 21.39 6.40
CA GLY A 27 -5.98 21.98 5.59
C GLY A 27 -7.36 21.39 5.91
N SER A 28 -8.40 22.08 5.48
CA SER A 28 -9.78 21.63 5.49
C SER A 28 -10.36 21.71 4.08
N ALA A 29 -11.29 20.82 3.77
CA ALA A 29 -12.05 20.87 2.53
C ALA A 29 -13.50 20.51 2.81
N THR A 30 -14.42 21.21 2.16
CA THR A 30 -15.86 21.08 2.38
C THR A 30 -16.51 20.37 1.21
N ALA A 31 -17.42 19.44 1.50
CA ALA A 31 -18.31 18.83 0.53
C ALA A 31 -19.75 18.94 1.04
N THR A 32 -20.67 19.23 0.12
CA THR A 32 -22.09 19.40 0.43
C THR A 32 -22.85 18.17 -0.07
N LEU A 33 -23.67 17.60 0.82
CA LEU A 33 -24.60 16.53 0.51
C LEU A 33 -26.03 17.09 0.56
N SER A 34 -26.73 16.99 -0.56
CA SER A 34 -28.14 17.35 -0.67
C SER A 34 -28.99 16.09 -0.66
N VAL A 35 -29.99 16.06 0.22
CA VAL A 35 -30.98 14.98 0.32
C VAL A 35 -32.37 15.59 0.37
N THR A 36 -33.32 14.94 -0.30
CA THR A 36 -34.74 15.31 -0.23
C THR A 36 -35.30 14.96 1.15
N ALA A 37 -35.99 15.92 1.77
CA ALA A 37 -36.65 15.69 3.05
C ALA A 37 -37.74 14.60 2.92
N PRO A 38 -37.85 13.68 3.88
CA PRO A 38 -38.90 12.67 3.87
C PRO A 38 -40.28 13.30 4.09
N PRO A 39 -41.38 12.62 3.70
CA PRO A 39 -42.74 13.06 3.97
C PRO A 39 -43.01 13.32 5.47
N PRO A 40 -44.02 14.16 5.81
CA PRO A 40 -44.38 14.43 7.20
C PRO A 40 -44.72 13.14 7.95
N GLY A 41 -44.03 12.89 9.06
CA GLY A 41 -44.20 11.68 9.89
C GLY A 41 -43.22 10.54 9.58
N GLU A 42 -42.43 10.65 8.51
CA GLU A 42 -41.38 9.69 8.17
C GLU A 42 -39.99 10.19 8.57
N ARG A 43 -39.07 9.25 8.80
CA ARG A 43 -37.67 9.54 9.16
C ARG A 43 -36.73 8.88 8.16
N ALA A 44 -35.89 9.69 7.52
CA ALA A 44 -34.81 9.20 6.66
C ALA A 44 -33.48 9.29 7.41
N VAL A 45 -32.74 8.18 7.48
CA VAL A 45 -31.35 8.15 7.96
C VAL A 45 -30.46 8.13 6.73
N VAL A 46 -29.55 9.11 6.60
CA VAL A 46 -28.60 9.21 5.48
C VAL A 46 -27.22 8.77 5.96
N THR A 47 -26.58 7.88 5.21
CA THR A 47 -25.25 7.36 5.55
C THR A 47 -24.24 7.88 4.54
N VAL A 48 -23.07 8.29 5.04
CA VAL A 48 -21.94 8.74 4.23
C VAL A 48 -20.73 7.89 4.59
N GLU A 49 -20.11 7.30 3.57
CA GLU A 49 -18.88 6.54 3.70
C GLU A 49 -17.68 7.40 3.25
N GLU A 50 -16.67 7.50 4.11
CA GLU A 50 -15.42 8.22 3.84
C GLU A 50 -14.27 7.22 3.68
N HIS A 51 -13.59 7.25 2.53
CA HIS A 51 -12.35 6.50 2.31
C HIS A 51 -11.15 7.45 2.19
N ARG A 52 -10.14 7.24 3.05
CA ARG A 52 -8.95 8.08 3.15
C ARG A 52 -7.72 7.37 2.60
N TYR A 53 -7.07 7.98 1.61
CA TYR A 53 -5.85 7.45 0.98
C TYR A 53 -4.72 8.46 1.12
N PHE A 54 -3.61 8.04 1.74
CA PHE A 54 -2.38 8.83 1.71
C PHE A 54 -1.83 8.87 0.29
N LEU A 55 -1.51 10.06 -0.21
CA LEU A 55 -0.91 10.24 -1.53
C LEU A 55 0.58 9.85 -1.46
N LEU A 56 0.86 8.55 -1.40
CA LEU A 56 2.19 7.99 -1.62
C LEU A 56 2.51 7.91 -3.13
N ALA A 57 1.50 8.03 -4.00
CA ALA A 57 1.62 8.03 -5.45
C ALA A 57 0.82 9.18 -6.09
N PRO A 58 1.19 9.63 -7.31
CA PRO A 58 0.42 10.61 -8.07
C PRO A 58 -1.05 10.17 -8.26
N PRO A 59 -2.03 11.09 -8.16
CA PRO A 59 -3.46 10.75 -8.18
C PRO A 59 -3.91 9.96 -9.41
N GLY A 60 -3.30 10.22 -10.58
CA GLY A 60 -3.63 9.54 -11.84
C GLY A 60 -3.25 8.05 -11.82
N VAL A 61 -2.16 7.69 -11.14
CA VAL A 61 -1.70 6.30 -11.01
C VAL A 61 -2.66 5.53 -10.09
N ILE A 62 -3.05 6.13 -8.97
CA ILE A 62 -4.01 5.54 -8.03
C ILE A 62 -5.38 5.37 -8.72
N ALA A 63 -5.87 6.38 -9.43
CA ALA A 63 -7.16 6.33 -10.13
C ALA A 63 -7.18 5.31 -11.28
N GLY A 64 -6.06 5.13 -11.99
CA GLY A 64 -5.93 4.11 -13.04
C GLY A 64 -5.95 2.69 -12.50
N LEU A 65 -5.21 2.43 -11.43
CA LEU A 65 -5.16 1.10 -10.81
C LEU A 65 -6.42 0.73 -10.03
N HIS A 66 -7.10 1.71 -9.43
CA HIS A 66 -8.34 1.49 -8.68
C HIS A 66 -9.53 1.13 -9.57
N ARG A 67 -9.48 1.43 -10.88
CA ARG A 67 -10.51 1.00 -11.85
C ARG A 67 -10.46 -0.49 -12.17
N VAL A 68 -9.33 -1.17 -11.96
CA VAL A 68 -9.18 -2.60 -12.26
C VAL A 68 -9.52 -3.44 -11.02
N HIS A 69 -8.78 -3.28 -9.93
CA HIS A 69 -9.04 -3.97 -8.66
C HIS A 69 -8.15 -3.39 -7.54
N PRO A 70 -8.62 -3.22 -6.30
CA PRO A 70 -7.83 -2.66 -5.20
C PRO A 70 -6.49 -3.39 -4.94
N LEU A 71 -6.45 -4.72 -5.12
CA LEU A 71 -5.22 -5.51 -4.96
C LEU A 71 -4.16 -5.21 -6.03
N VAL A 72 -4.58 -4.82 -7.24
CA VAL A 72 -3.65 -4.47 -8.33
C VAL A 72 -2.93 -3.17 -7.98
N ALA A 73 -3.63 -2.20 -7.36
CA ALA A 73 -3.04 -0.97 -6.84
C ALA A 73 -1.91 -1.26 -5.84
N ILE A 74 -2.17 -2.16 -4.90
CA ILE A 74 -1.20 -2.60 -3.89
C ILE A 74 -0.02 -3.32 -4.57
N GLY A 75 -0.30 -4.25 -5.49
CA GLY A 75 0.72 -5.02 -6.21
C GLY A 75 1.68 -4.14 -7.00
N ALA A 76 1.16 -3.19 -7.80
CA ALA A 76 2.00 -2.33 -8.62
C ALA A 76 2.88 -1.39 -7.79
N PHE A 77 2.35 -0.85 -6.67
CA PHE A 77 3.14 0.02 -5.80
C PHE A 77 4.30 -0.76 -5.15
N ASN A 78 4.01 -1.97 -4.64
CA ASN A 78 5.05 -2.84 -4.11
C ASN A 78 6.09 -3.22 -5.17
N PHE A 79 5.64 -3.52 -6.39
CA PHE A 79 6.55 -3.84 -7.50
C PHE A 79 7.44 -2.66 -7.86
N LEU A 80 6.91 -1.45 -7.90
CA LEU A 80 7.68 -0.24 -8.20
C LEU A 80 8.74 0.03 -7.13
N VAL A 81 8.38 -0.08 -5.84
CA VAL A 81 9.31 0.13 -4.73
C VAL A 81 10.38 -0.97 -4.69
N LEU A 82 9.97 -2.24 -4.71
CA LEU A 82 10.92 -3.37 -4.65
C LEU A 82 11.78 -3.44 -5.91
N GLY A 83 11.19 -3.18 -7.09
CA GLY A 83 11.89 -3.18 -8.36
C GLY A 83 12.92 -2.07 -8.45
N SER A 84 12.60 -0.84 -8.02
CA SER A 84 13.56 0.26 -7.99
C SER A 84 14.71 0.00 -7.01
N LEU A 85 14.41 -0.54 -5.82
CA LEU A 85 15.44 -0.92 -4.86
C LEU A 85 16.33 -2.05 -5.39
N ALA A 86 15.74 -3.10 -5.96
CA ALA A 86 16.48 -4.21 -6.55
C ALA A 86 17.34 -3.75 -7.74
N ALA A 87 16.83 -2.82 -8.56
CA ALA A 87 17.59 -2.21 -9.65
C ALA A 87 18.77 -1.38 -9.12
N ALA A 88 18.57 -0.59 -8.06
CA ALA A 88 19.65 0.19 -7.44
C ALA A 88 20.73 -0.72 -6.83
N VAL A 89 20.32 -1.77 -6.11
CA VAL A 89 21.24 -2.78 -5.54
C VAL A 89 21.98 -3.51 -6.66
N GLY A 90 21.29 -3.97 -7.70
CA GLY A 90 21.90 -4.66 -8.83
C GLY A 90 22.81 -3.76 -9.66
N ALA A 91 22.48 -2.47 -9.81
CA ALA A 91 23.35 -1.49 -10.46
C ALA A 91 24.62 -1.22 -9.65
N THR A 92 24.52 -1.24 -8.31
CA THR A 92 25.65 -0.95 -7.41
C THR A 92 26.55 -2.16 -7.20
N PHE A 93 25.97 -3.34 -6.98
CA PHE A 93 26.69 -4.55 -6.59
C PHE A 93 26.82 -5.59 -7.71
N GLY A 94 26.12 -5.39 -8.83
CA GLY A 94 25.98 -6.36 -9.90
C GLY A 94 25.02 -7.49 -9.53
N PHE A 95 24.36 -8.07 -10.54
CA PHE A 95 23.55 -9.30 -10.38
C PHE A 95 24.41 -10.59 -10.46
N GLY A 96 25.73 -10.45 -10.27
CA GLY A 96 26.70 -11.52 -10.50
C GLY A 96 26.74 -12.55 -9.38
N THR A 97 27.05 -13.80 -9.72
CA THR A 97 27.33 -14.84 -8.74
C THR A 97 28.66 -14.51 -8.06
N THR A 98 28.60 -14.04 -6.81
CA THR A 98 29.80 -13.94 -5.98
C THR A 98 30.42 -15.33 -5.89
N ARG A 99 31.51 -15.56 -6.63
CA ARG A 99 32.26 -16.81 -6.59
C ARG A 99 32.82 -16.96 -5.19
N LYS A 100 32.05 -17.59 -4.30
CA LYS A 100 32.54 -18.00 -2.99
C LYS A 100 33.65 -18.99 -3.25
N ARG A 101 34.90 -18.51 -3.23
CA ARG A 101 36.06 -19.38 -3.20
C ARG A 101 35.99 -20.10 -1.87
N SER A 102 35.32 -21.25 -1.88
CA SER A 102 35.32 -22.16 -0.76
C SER A 102 36.77 -22.59 -0.55
N ARG A 103 37.43 -21.96 0.41
CA ARG A 103 38.56 -22.57 1.11
C ARG A 103 37.93 -23.64 2.00
N ASP A 104 37.36 -24.66 1.37
CA ASP A 104 36.74 -25.77 2.08
C ASP A 104 37.86 -26.64 2.62
N ARG A 105 38.37 -26.23 3.78
CA ARG A 105 38.94 -27.15 4.73
C ARG A 105 37.96 -27.23 5.89
N SER A 106 36.67 -27.43 5.61
CA SER A 106 35.74 -27.89 6.63
C SER A 106 36.14 -29.32 6.98
N VAL A 107 36.91 -29.44 8.05
CA VAL A 107 37.00 -30.70 8.76
C VAL A 107 35.56 -31.06 9.14
N PRO A 108 35.00 -32.19 8.68
CA PRO A 108 33.60 -32.49 8.89
C PRO A 108 33.27 -32.42 10.38
N LEU A 109 32.18 -31.75 10.73
CA LEU A 109 31.70 -31.53 12.12
C LEU A 109 31.77 -32.80 12.98
N LYS A 110 31.54 -33.97 12.38
CA LYS A 110 31.69 -35.29 13.01
C LYS A 110 33.08 -35.52 13.62
N ARG A 111 34.16 -35.05 12.97
CA ARG A 111 35.53 -35.12 13.50
C ARG A 111 35.79 -34.09 14.61
N GLN A 112 35.18 -32.91 14.55
CA GLN A 112 35.28 -31.93 15.64
C GLN A 112 34.60 -32.43 16.91
N ILE A 113 33.41 -33.01 16.79
CA ILE A 113 32.66 -33.58 17.92
C ILE A 113 33.41 -34.79 18.51
N ARG A 114 33.95 -35.67 17.66
CA ARG A 114 34.72 -36.84 18.12
C ARG A 114 36.02 -36.46 18.84
N ARG A 115 36.64 -35.33 18.47
CA ARG A 115 37.85 -34.83 19.14
C ARG A 115 37.55 -34.18 20.49
N LEU A 116 36.33 -33.68 20.69
CA LEU A 116 35.89 -33.06 21.93
C LEU A 116 35.39 -34.11 22.95
N LEU A 117 34.74 -35.18 22.46
CA LEU A 117 34.27 -36.30 23.29
C LEU A 117 35.28 -37.44 23.47
N GLY A 118 36.38 -37.46 22.70
CA GLY A 118 37.39 -38.53 22.74
C GLY A 118 38.51 -38.32 23.76
N ARG A 119 38.25 -37.58 24.84
CA ARG A 119 39.18 -37.45 25.97
C ARG A 119 38.64 -38.24 27.16
N GLU A 120 39.03 -39.51 27.20
CA GLU A 120 39.24 -40.31 28.40
C GLU A 120 40.70 -40.77 28.36
#